data_AF-A0A3N5KGM0-F1
#
_entry.id   AF-A0A3N5KGM0-F1
#
_cell.length_a   1.000
_cell.length_b   1.000
_cell.length_c   1.000
_cell.angle_alpha   90.00
_cell.angle_beta   90.00
_cell.angle_gamma   90.00
#
_symmetry.space_group_name_H-M   'P 1'
#
loop_
_entity.id
_entity.type
_entity.pdbx_description
1 polymer ?
#
loop_
_entity_poly.entity_id
_entity_poly.type
_entity_poly.pdbx_seq_one_letter_code
_entity_poly.pdbx_strand_id
1 'polypeptide(L)'
;MSVSKAANIGVGGSAGGGSDGGSVTIDNARDITTRGADAHGIFAQSVGGGGGNGGSGYHGLDWADLGVPENLAPYFELLPIKSEGDLQIVAGGSGGSSGSGRDVVVKSEGRIVTLRDGSFGILAQSIGGGGGTAGIGAVGEEGTVGIGGGGGAAGDGGAVRIEVTGDIETSGKAAHAIFAQSVGGGGGIAGNVDRGVESFGTNLAFGRDGGSAGDGGAVTVTSAGNITTRGSGAYGIFAQSVGGGGGLAGDIGPGIGFAGSVGGDGSAGEVKITHTGNITTHGDTSHAIFAQSAGGHADLVLQQTVTLLPDGTLKKDGEGNIVFGAPV
;
A
#
# COMPACT_ATOMS: atom_id res chain seq x y z
N MET A 1 21.05 46.94 30.23
CA MET A 1 21.11 45.47 30.33
C MET A 1 20.97 44.93 28.93
N SER A 2 21.95 44.19 28.42
CA SER A 2 21.82 43.48 27.14
C SER A 2 21.01 42.23 27.43
N VAL A 3 19.84 42.12 26.80
CA VAL A 3 19.01 40.92 26.86
C VAL A 3 19.55 39.97 25.79
N SER A 4 20.07 38.81 26.16
CA SER A 4 20.53 37.79 25.20
C SER A 4 19.38 36.84 24.92
N LYS A 5 18.72 36.98 23.76
CA LYS A 5 17.79 35.96 23.27
C LYS A 5 18.59 34.80 22.67
N ALA A 6 18.35 33.58 23.13
CA ALA A 6 18.85 32.37 22.50
C ALA A 6 17.77 31.78 21.57
N ALA A 7 18.20 30.89 20.68
CA ALA A 7 17.29 30.09 19.87
C ALA A 7 17.57 28.62 20.14
N ASN A 8 16.52 27.87 20.50
CA ASN A 8 16.62 26.46 20.84
C ASN A 8 16.00 25.62 19.71
N ILE A 9 16.74 24.65 19.19
CA ILE A 9 16.33 23.80 18.06
C ILE A 9 16.36 22.33 18.49
N GLY A 10 15.27 21.64 18.24
CA GLY A 10 15.02 20.25 18.61
C GLY A 10 14.36 19.56 17.43
N VAL A 11 15.01 18.50 16.98
CA VAL A 11 14.67 17.83 15.74
C VAL A 11 14.50 16.35 16.05
N GLY A 12 13.34 15.83 15.70
CA GLY A 12 13.05 14.40 15.76
C GLY A 12 13.90 13.63 14.73
N GLY A 13 14.31 12.41 15.09
CA GLY A 13 15.10 11.57 14.18
C GLY A 13 14.30 11.11 12.96
N SER A 14 14.91 11.06 11.77
CA SER A 14 14.27 10.44 10.61
C SER A 14 14.22 8.92 10.74
N ALA A 15 13.18 8.31 10.17
CA ALA A 15 13.08 6.85 10.14
C ALA A 15 14.02 6.22 9.11
N GLY A 16 14.31 4.92 9.31
CA GLY A 16 14.85 4.06 8.26
C GLY A 16 13.81 3.75 7.17
N GLY A 17 14.27 3.54 5.94
CA GLY A 17 13.43 3.09 4.84
C GLY A 17 13.19 1.57 4.85
N GLY A 18 12.21 1.13 4.06
CA GLY A 18 12.00 -0.26 3.70
C GLY A 18 12.96 -0.72 2.61
N SER A 19 13.15 -2.02 2.50
CA SER A 19 13.93 -2.64 1.42
C SER A 19 13.02 -3.13 0.30
N ASP A 20 13.49 -3.11 -0.93
CA ASP A 20 12.75 -3.73 -2.03
C ASP A 20 12.64 -5.25 -1.86
N GLY A 21 11.58 -5.83 -2.41
CA GLY A 21 11.49 -7.26 -2.64
C GLY A 21 12.53 -7.72 -3.67
N GLY A 22 12.69 -9.04 -3.81
CA GLY A 22 13.48 -9.62 -4.89
C GLY A 22 12.60 -10.00 -6.07
N SER A 23 13.14 -9.92 -7.30
CA SER A 23 12.45 -10.49 -8.46
C SER A 23 12.27 -11.99 -8.28
N VAL A 24 11.08 -12.49 -8.63
CA VAL A 24 10.75 -13.92 -8.55
C VAL A 24 10.65 -14.46 -9.97
N THR A 25 11.38 -15.55 -10.26
CA THR A 25 11.28 -16.27 -11.52
C THR A 25 11.08 -17.75 -11.25
N ILE A 26 10.02 -18.31 -11.82
CA ILE A 26 9.71 -19.73 -11.75
C ILE A 26 9.65 -20.27 -13.17
N ASP A 27 10.36 -21.38 -13.40
CA ASP A 27 10.34 -22.15 -14.64
C ASP A 27 9.99 -23.59 -14.30
N ASN A 28 8.78 -24.01 -14.67
CA ASN A 28 8.26 -25.34 -14.38
C ASN A 28 7.97 -26.12 -15.67
N ALA A 29 8.75 -27.17 -15.91
CA ALA A 29 8.56 -28.06 -17.06
C ALA A 29 7.81 -29.37 -16.73
N ARG A 30 7.32 -29.54 -15.49
CA ARG A 30 6.76 -30.83 -15.00
C ARG A 30 5.35 -30.68 -14.45
N ASP A 31 4.65 -31.80 -14.38
CA ASP A 31 3.33 -31.84 -13.79
C ASP A 31 3.38 -31.58 -12.28
N ILE A 32 2.45 -30.76 -11.79
CA ILE A 32 2.26 -30.47 -10.37
C ILE A 32 0.89 -30.99 -9.95
N THR A 33 0.80 -31.68 -8.82
CA THR A 33 -0.46 -32.10 -8.21
C THR A 33 -0.47 -31.84 -6.72
N THR A 34 -1.40 -31.01 -6.25
CA THR A 34 -1.61 -30.74 -4.83
C THR A 34 -2.97 -31.29 -4.36
N ARG A 35 -3.02 -31.81 -3.13
CA ARG A 35 -4.19 -32.52 -2.59
C ARG A 35 -4.75 -31.94 -1.29
N GLY A 36 -4.05 -30.99 -0.67
CA GLY A 36 -4.47 -30.30 0.55
C GLY A 36 -5.35 -29.09 0.25
N ALA A 37 -6.05 -28.57 1.28
CA ALA A 37 -6.71 -27.27 1.20
C ALA A 37 -5.64 -26.18 1.31
N ASP A 38 -5.85 -25.04 0.63
CA ASP A 38 -4.87 -23.95 0.49
C ASP A 38 -3.51 -24.41 -0.09
N ALA A 39 -3.49 -25.58 -0.77
CA ALA A 39 -2.28 -26.14 -1.33
C ALA A 39 -2.12 -25.67 -2.78
N HIS A 40 -1.48 -24.52 -2.97
CA HIS A 40 -1.25 -23.95 -4.29
C HIS A 40 -0.32 -24.81 -5.15
N GLY A 41 -0.53 -24.84 -6.47
CA GLY A 41 0.39 -25.46 -7.41
C GLY A 41 1.70 -24.68 -7.50
N ILE A 42 1.60 -23.40 -7.88
CA ILE A 42 2.70 -22.44 -7.89
C ILE A 42 2.28 -21.21 -7.07
N PHE A 43 3.10 -20.84 -6.10
CA PHE A 43 3.00 -19.59 -5.35
C PHE A 43 4.26 -18.75 -5.58
N ALA A 44 4.10 -17.58 -6.20
CA ALA A 44 5.19 -16.68 -6.56
C ALA A 44 4.88 -15.28 -6.03
N GLN A 45 5.70 -14.76 -5.13
CA GLN A 45 5.40 -13.48 -4.48
C GLN A 45 6.65 -12.63 -4.26
N SER A 46 6.61 -11.39 -4.73
CA SER A 46 7.56 -10.34 -4.34
C SER A 46 6.84 -9.31 -3.49
N VAL A 47 7.39 -9.00 -2.31
CA VAL A 47 6.85 -7.98 -1.40
C VAL A 47 7.95 -6.99 -1.03
N GLY A 48 7.69 -5.71 -1.26
CA GLY A 48 8.52 -4.62 -0.74
C GLY A 48 8.32 -4.41 0.76
N GLY A 49 9.39 -4.10 1.48
CA GLY A 49 9.37 -3.80 2.91
C GLY A 49 8.70 -2.45 3.20
N GLY A 50 8.02 -2.33 4.33
CA GLY A 50 7.40 -1.07 4.76
C GLY A 50 8.42 -0.02 5.23
N GLY A 51 7.99 1.25 5.25
CA GLY A 51 8.77 2.36 5.81
C GLY A 51 8.74 2.42 7.34
N GLY A 52 9.76 3.05 7.94
CA GLY A 52 9.84 3.25 9.39
C GLY A 52 9.13 4.50 9.91
N ASN A 53 9.08 4.65 11.24
CA ASN A 53 8.53 5.83 11.90
C ASN A 53 9.61 6.86 12.26
N GLY A 54 9.37 8.13 11.94
CA GLY A 54 10.20 9.25 12.38
C GLY A 54 9.98 9.54 13.86
N GLY A 55 11.04 9.90 14.57
CA GLY A 55 10.97 10.39 15.95
C GLY A 55 10.34 11.78 16.02
N SER A 56 9.68 12.10 17.12
CA SER A 56 9.14 13.45 17.37
C SER A 56 10.23 14.41 17.82
N GLY A 57 10.07 15.69 17.48
CA GLY A 57 10.80 16.79 18.10
C GLY A 57 10.01 17.29 19.31
N TYR A 58 10.68 17.41 20.46
CA TYR A 58 10.11 17.98 21.68
C TYR A 58 11.00 19.10 22.20
N HIS A 59 10.38 20.15 22.73
CA HIS A 59 11.07 21.26 23.38
C HIS A 59 10.37 21.61 24.68
N GLY A 60 11.20 21.92 25.68
CA GLY A 60 10.82 22.55 26.94
C GLY A 60 9.92 21.66 27.79
N LEU A 61 10.49 21.02 28.81
CA LEU A 61 9.67 20.65 29.97
C LEU A 61 9.26 21.97 30.61
N ASP A 62 7.97 22.25 30.66
CA ASP A 62 7.50 23.25 31.62
C ASP A 62 7.85 22.74 33.02
N TRP A 63 8.02 23.64 33.99
CA TRP A 63 8.19 23.23 35.39
C TRP A 63 7.02 22.36 35.86
N ALA A 64 5.83 22.58 35.28
CA ALA A 64 4.65 21.72 35.45
C ALA A 64 4.91 20.26 35.02
N ASP A 65 5.65 20.01 33.93
CA ASP A 65 6.00 18.66 33.45
C ASP A 65 7.02 17.95 34.36
N LEU A 66 7.79 18.71 35.14
CA LEU A 66 8.66 18.20 36.19
C LEU A 66 7.92 17.93 37.51
N GLY A 67 6.60 18.07 37.53
CA GLY A 67 5.76 17.87 38.73
C GLY A 67 5.96 18.95 39.79
N VAL A 68 6.49 20.11 39.41
CA VAL A 68 6.63 21.26 40.31
C VAL A 68 5.24 21.83 40.59
N PRO A 69 4.81 21.88 41.86
CA PRO A 69 3.51 22.44 42.21
C PRO A 69 3.40 23.92 41.82
N GLU A 70 2.25 24.31 41.25
CA GLU A 70 1.97 25.66 40.72
C GLU A 70 2.14 26.77 41.77
N ASN A 71 1.98 26.45 43.05
CA ASN A 71 2.20 27.38 44.16
C ASN A 71 3.69 27.76 44.37
N LEU A 72 4.62 27.11 43.67
CA LEU A 72 6.05 27.47 43.66
C LEU A 72 6.41 28.43 42.52
N ALA A 73 5.49 28.67 41.56
CA ALA A 73 5.70 29.60 40.44
C ALA A 73 6.22 31.00 40.85
N PRO A 74 5.71 31.64 41.93
CA PRO A 74 6.16 32.98 42.34
C PRO A 74 7.62 33.03 42.82
N TYR A 75 8.18 31.89 43.25
CA TYR A 75 9.55 31.82 43.74
C TYR A 75 10.57 31.65 42.61
N PHE A 76 10.13 31.32 41.39
CA PHE A 76 11.01 31.21 40.23
C PHE A 76 11.47 32.57 39.69
N GLU A 77 10.70 33.63 39.90
CA GLU A 77 11.13 35.01 39.58
C GLU A 77 12.35 35.47 40.39
N LEU A 78 12.64 34.79 41.50
CA LEU A 78 13.79 35.05 42.38
C LEU A 78 15.04 34.25 42.00
N LEU A 79 14.92 33.25 41.12
CA LEU A 79 16.08 32.54 40.62
C LEU A 79 16.86 33.44 39.65
N PRO A 80 18.20 33.39 39.64
CA PRO A 80 19.01 34.13 38.68
C PRO A 80 18.84 33.66 37.23
N ILE A 81 18.11 32.55 37.03
CA ILE A 81 17.71 32.02 35.73
C ILE A 81 16.31 32.55 35.43
N LYS A 82 16.21 33.59 34.61
CA LYS A 82 14.94 34.06 34.07
C LYS A 82 14.62 33.23 32.83
N SER A 83 13.40 32.67 32.76
CA SER A 83 12.87 32.16 31.49
C SER A 83 12.62 33.38 30.60
N GLU A 84 13.60 33.71 29.76
CA GLU A 84 13.42 34.72 28.73
C GLU A 84 12.92 34.01 27.48
N GLY A 85 11.86 34.53 26.85
CA GLY A 85 11.20 33.95 25.67
C GLY A 85 12.13 33.80 24.47
N ASP A 86 12.91 32.73 24.51
CA ASP A 86 13.78 32.26 23.46
C ASP A 86 12.93 31.80 22.28
N LEU A 87 13.40 32.07 21.06
CA LEU A 87 12.76 31.52 19.87
C LEU A 87 13.00 30.02 19.86
N GLN A 88 11.95 29.22 20.00
CA GLN A 88 12.05 27.77 19.92
C GLN A 88 11.59 27.29 18.54
N ILE A 89 12.38 26.44 17.89
CA ILE A 89 12.04 25.85 16.60
C ILE A 89 12.05 24.33 16.73
N VAL A 90 10.87 23.72 16.63
CA VAL A 90 10.67 22.27 16.75
C VAL A 90 10.36 21.67 15.39
N ALA A 91 11.06 20.60 15.04
CA ALA A 91 10.76 19.83 13.85
C ALA A 91 10.55 18.35 14.19
N GLY A 92 9.42 17.78 13.79
CA GLY A 92 9.19 16.34 13.79
C GLY A 92 10.07 15.64 12.75
N GLY A 93 10.48 14.41 13.05
CA GLY A 93 11.24 13.57 12.13
C GLY A 93 10.39 13.06 10.97
N SER A 94 11.00 12.79 9.83
CA SER A 94 10.30 12.24 8.66
C SER A 94 10.02 10.75 8.79
N GLY A 95 8.88 10.29 8.25
CA GLY A 95 8.63 8.87 8.02
C GLY A 95 9.58 8.29 6.97
N GLY A 96 9.86 7.00 7.06
CA GLY A 96 10.72 6.30 6.10
C GLY A 96 9.98 5.99 4.81
N SER A 97 10.64 6.05 3.66
CA SER A 97 10.10 5.48 2.42
C SER A 97 9.97 3.96 2.53
N SER A 98 9.05 3.34 1.81
CA SER A 98 9.01 1.88 1.68
C SER A 98 9.78 1.39 0.46
N GLY A 99 9.97 0.07 0.40
CA GLY A 99 10.51 -0.61 -0.77
C GLY A 99 9.41 -1.08 -1.72
N SER A 100 9.77 -1.27 -2.99
CA SER A 100 8.89 -1.76 -4.03
C SER A 100 8.85 -3.28 -4.08
N GLY A 101 7.72 -3.83 -4.52
CA GLY A 101 7.68 -5.17 -5.10
C GLY A 101 8.47 -5.17 -6.42
N ARG A 102 9.03 -6.32 -6.78
CA ARG A 102 9.77 -6.52 -8.03
C ARG A 102 9.03 -7.52 -8.91
N ASP A 103 9.50 -7.63 -10.13
CA ASP A 103 8.83 -8.44 -11.14
C ASP A 103 8.68 -9.90 -10.70
N VAL A 104 7.49 -10.44 -10.98
CA VAL A 104 7.16 -11.84 -10.80
C VAL A 104 6.91 -12.46 -12.17
N VAL A 105 7.74 -13.43 -12.52
CA VAL A 105 7.67 -14.16 -13.78
C VAL A 105 7.43 -15.63 -13.50
N VAL A 106 6.34 -16.17 -14.04
CA VAL A 106 6.02 -17.61 -13.95
C VAL A 106 5.91 -18.18 -15.35
N LYS A 107 6.67 -19.23 -15.62
CA LYS A 107 6.55 -20.07 -16.81
C LYS A 107 6.18 -21.49 -16.40
N SER A 108 5.11 -22.04 -16.96
CA SER A 108 4.71 -23.43 -16.70
C SER A 108 4.31 -24.17 -17.97
N GLU A 109 5.05 -25.21 -18.30
CA GLU A 109 4.79 -26.09 -19.45
C GLU A 109 4.05 -27.37 -19.04
N GLY A 110 4.25 -27.83 -17.80
CA GLY A 110 3.59 -29.01 -17.26
C GLY A 110 2.15 -28.76 -16.80
N ARG A 111 1.38 -29.84 -16.66
CA ARG A 111 -0.01 -29.78 -16.18
C ARG A 111 -0.07 -29.48 -14.68
N ILE A 112 -0.92 -28.54 -14.27
CA ILE A 112 -1.13 -28.21 -12.86
C ILE A 112 -2.51 -28.69 -12.41
N VAL A 113 -2.57 -29.47 -11.34
CA VAL A 113 -3.82 -29.95 -10.74
C VAL A 113 -3.86 -29.61 -9.25
N THR A 114 -4.90 -28.89 -8.81
CA THR A 114 -5.14 -28.58 -7.39
C THR A 114 -6.55 -29.00 -6.98
N LEU A 115 -6.71 -29.69 -5.84
CA LEU A 115 -7.93 -30.46 -5.59
C LEU A 115 -8.90 -29.94 -4.52
N ARG A 116 -8.48 -29.06 -3.60
CA ARG A 116 -9.33 -28.62 -2.49
C ARG A 116 -9.52 -27.10 -2.44
N ASP A 117 -10.41 -26.68 -1.56
CA ASP A 117 -10.77 -25.28 -1.32
C ASP A 117 -9.54 -24.38 -1.15
N GLY A 118 -9.64 -23.15 -1.68
CA GLY A 118 -8.57 -22.14 -1.64
C GLY A 118 -7.33 -22.49 -2.47
N SER A 119 -7.25 -23.65 -3.12
CA SER A 119 -6.02 -24.12 -3.76
C SER A 119 -5.88 -23.58 -5.18
N PHE A 120 -5.20 -22.44 -5.32
CA PHE A 120 -4.87 -21.88 -6.64
C PHE A 120 -3.95 -22.76 -7.48
N GLY A 121 -4.17 -22.81 -8.79
CA GLY A 121 -3.22 -23.41 -9.73
C GLY A 121 -1.91 -22.61 -9.74
N ILE A 122 -2.00 -21.32 -10.08
CA ILE A 122 -0.91 -20.35 -10.03
C ILE A 122 -1.40 -19.11 -9.28
N LEU A 123 -0.70 -18.74 -8.21
CA LEU A 123 -0.85 -17.46 -7.52
C LEU A 123 0.47 -16.68 -7.69
N ALA A 124 0.42 -15.57 -8.43
CA ALA A 124 1.55 -14.70 -8.69
C ALA A 124 1.23 -13.26 -8.28
N GLN A 125 2.01 -12.70 -7.35
CA GLN A 125 1.75 -11.36 -6.82
C GLN A 125 3.02 -10.52 -6.66
N SER A 126 2.98 -9.28 -7.13
CA SER A 126 3.95 -8.27 -6.72
C SER A 126 3.27 -7.18 -5.92
N ILE A 127 3.79 -6.89 -4.73
CA ILE A 127 3.19 -5.95 -3.78
C ILE A 127 4.25 -4.93 -3.34
N GLY A 128 3.97 -3.65 -3.53
CA GLY A 128 4.75 -2.55 -2.97
C GLY A 128 4.52 -2.36 -1.47
N GLY A 129 5.55 -1.95 -0.74
CA GLY A 129 5.45 -1.68 0.69
C GLY A 129 4.72 -0.36 0.99
N GLY A 130 4.08 -0.26 2.16
CA GLY A 130 3.45 0.99 2.61
C GLY A 130 4.43 1.97 3.24
N GLY A 131 4.23 3.27 3.02
CA GLY A 131 5.10 4.34 3.53
C GLY A 131 5.10 4.47 5.05
N GLY A 132 6.10 5.19 5.58
CA GLY A 132 6.30 5.39 7.02
C GLY A 132 5.53 6.57 7.62
N THR A 133 5.42 6.59 8.95
CA THR A 133 4.79 7.70 9.68
C THR A 133 5.81 8.72 10.16
N ALA A 134 5.49 10.00 10.10
CA ALA A 134 6.36 11.06 10.57
C ALA A 134 6.11 11.42 12.03
N GLY A 135 7.13 11.95 12.69
CA GLY A 135 7.06 12.43 14.06
C GLY A 135 6.41 13.80 14.19
N ILE A 136 5.99 14.13 15.42
CA ILE A 136 5.32 15.38 15.76
C ILE A 136 6.35 16.48 15.99
N GLY A 137 6.04 17.73 15.64
CA GLY A 137 6.77 18.91 16.11
C GLY A 137 5.95 19.66 17.16
N ALA A 138 6.16 19.37 18.45
CA ALA A 138 5.33 19.92 19.52
C ALA A 138 5.80 21.31 19.97
N VAL A 139 4.87 22.26 20.18
CA VAL A 139 5.16 23.59 20.73
C VAL A 139 4.37 23.86 22.02
N GLY A 140 5.05 24.33 23.07
CA GLY A 140 4.50 24.49 24.43
C GLY A 140 4.57 25.90 25.06
N GLU A 141 5.28 26.86 24.47
CA GLU A 141 5.50 28.22 25.05
C GLU A 141 5.27 29.37 24.04
N GLU A 142 5.25 30.63 24.51
CA GLU A 142 5.14 31.82 23.66
C GLU A 142 6.42 32.05 22.83
N GLY A 143 6.27 32.27 21.51
CA GLY A 143 7.40 32.53 20.61
C GLY A 143 8.00 31.27 19.98
N THR A 144 7.20 30.22 19.84
CA THR A 144 7.60 28.92 19.29
C THR A 144 7.18 28.76 17.82
N VAL A 145 8.00 28.05 17.04
CA VAL A 145 7.73 27.62 15.67
C VAL A 145 7.75 26.08 15.64
N GLY A 146 6.60 25.48 15.33
CA GLY A 146 6.45 24.02 15.24
C GLY A 146 6.29 23.56 13.79
N ILE A 147 7.03 22.52 13.40
CA ILE A 147 6.97 21.90 12.08
C ILE A 147 6.75 20.40 12.25
N GLY A 148 5.68 19.87 11.69
CA GLY A 148 5.40 18.44 11.69
C GLY A 148 6.39 17.67 10.80
N GLY A 149 6.52 16.36 10.99
CA GLY A 149 7.29 15.52 10.06
C GLY A 149 6.53 15.25 8.74
N GLY A 150 7.25 14.99 7.64
CA GLY A 150 6.63 14.56 6.38
C GLY A 150 6.44 13.03 6.33
N GLY A 151 5.32 12.56 5.78
CA GLY A 151 5.07 11.12 5.64
C GLY A 151 6.03 10.46 4.66
N GLY A 152 6.26 9.15 4.81
CA GLY A 152 7.09 8.38 3.88
C GLY A 152 6.36 8.01 2.59
N ALA A 153 7.03 8.06 1.44
CA ALA A 153 6.44 7.57 0.18
C ALA A 153 6.21 6.05 0.21
N ALA A 154 5.19 5.59 -0.52
CA ALA A 154 4.93 4.18 -0.74
C ALA A 154 5.86 3.57 -1.80
N GLY A 155 5.85 2.24 -1.90
CA GLY A 155 6.60 1.48 -2.90
C GLY A 155 5.66 0.96 -3.98
N ASP A 156 6.19 0.74 -5.17
CA ASP A 156 5.42 0.29 -6.32
C ASP A 156 5.28 -1.24 -6.35
N GLY A 157 4.24 -1.74 -7.01
CA GLY A 157 4.18 -3.12 -7.48
C GLY A 157 5.01 -3.28 -8.75
N GLY A 158 5.76 -4.37 -8.87
CA GLY A 158 6.45 -4.79 -10.09
C GLY A 158 5.51 -5.45 -11.11
N ALA A 159 6.03 -5.72 -12.30
CA ALA A 159 5.25 -6.39 -13.33
C ALA A 159 4.99 -7.86 -12.97
N VAL A 160 3.79 -8.36 -13.27
CA VAL A 160 3.45 -9.79 -13.13
C VAL A 160 3.27 -10.37 -14.51
N ARG A 161 4.11 -11.34 -14.88
CA ARG A 161 4.06 -12.03 -16.17
C ARG A 161 3.92 -13.53 -15.99
N ILE A 162 2.83 -14.08 -16.51
CA ILE A 162 2.54 -15.51 -16.47
C ILE A 162 2.48 -16.06 -17.89
N GLU A 163 3.18 -17.15 -18.14
CA GLU A 163 3.20 -17.88 -19.40
C GLU A 163 2.92 -19.37 -19.12
N VAL A 164 1.83 -19.89 -19.67
CA VAL A 164 1.40 -21.27 -19.43
C VAL A 164 1.09 -21.97 -20.74
N THR A 165 1.71 -23.12 -20.99
CA THR A 165 1.35 -23.97 -22.14
C THR A 165 0.69 -25.28 -21.72
N GLY A 166 0.88 -25.72 -20.47
CA GLY A 166 0.23 -26.90 -19.90
C GLY A 166 -1.22 -26.64 -19.46
N ASP A 167 -2.01 -27.70 -19.32
CA ASP A 167 -3.37 -27.60 -18.80
C ASP A 167 -3.38 -27.23 -17.29
N ILE A 168 -4.39 -26.48 -16.85
CA ILE A 168 -4.63 -26.20 -15.42
C ILE A 168 -6.02 -26.70 -15.02
N GLU A 169 -6.08 -27.57 -14.03
CA GLU A 169 -7.33 -28.02 -13.41
C GLU A 169 -7.36 -27.69 -11.92
N THR A 170 -8.39 -26.97 -11.47
CA THR A 170 -8.61 -26.67 -10.06
C THR A 170 -9.98 -27.11 -9.60
N SER A 171 -10.07 -27.66 -8.38
CA SER A 171 -11.33 -28.00 -7.73
C SER A 171 -11.37 -27.55 -6.28
N GLY A 172 -12.58 -27.30 -5.79
CA GLY A 172 -12.81 -26.72 -4.46
C GLY A 172 -13.28 -25.28 -4.52
N LYS A 173 -13.96 -24.82 -3.46
CA LYS A 173 -14.49 -23.44 -3.37
C LYS A 173 -13.36 -22.42 -3.45
N ALA A 174 -13.56 -21.35 -4.22
CA ALA A 174 -12.59 -20.28 -4.47
C ALA A 174 -11.23 -20.77 -5.02
N ALA A 175 -11.14 -21.98 -5.60
CA ALA A 175 -9.91 -22.48 -6.20
C ALA A 175 -9.72 -21.91 -7.62
N HIS A 176 -9.15 -20.71 -7.73
CA HIS A 176 -8.85 -20.08 -9.02
C HIS A 176 -7.72 -20.80 -9.77
N ALA A 177 -7.79 -20.88 -11.11
CA ALA A 177 -6.71 -21.49 -11.88
C ALA A 177 -5.49 -20.59 -11.96
N ILE A 178 -5.64 -19.36 -12.46
CA ILE A 178 -4.58 -18.35 -12.47
C ILE A 178 -5.05 -17.11 -11.71
N PHE A 179 -4.27 -16.68 -10.72
CA PHE A 179 -4.43 -15.41 -10.03
C PHE A 179 -3.15 -14.60 -10.16
N ALA A 180 -3.22 -13.48 -10.87
CA ALA A 180 -2.11 -12.59 -11.16
C ALA A 180 -2.43 -11.19 -10.63
N GLN A 181 -1.58 -10.63 -9.77
CA GLN A 181 -1.87 -9.33 -9.17
C GLN A 181 -0.62 -8.47 -8.99
N SER A 182 -0.68 -7.22 -9.43
CA SER A 182 0.29 -6.20 -9.05
C SER A 182 -0.39 -5.10 -8.25
N VAL A 183 0.17 -4.76 -7.10
CA VAL A 183 -0.40 -3.78 -6.16
C VAL A 183 0.66 -2.79 -5.73
N GLY A 184 0.42 -1.51 -5.98
CA GLY A 184 1.19 -0.42 -5.38
C GLY A 184 0.85 -0.24 -3.90
N GLY A 185 1.83 0.17 -3.10
CA GLY A 185 1.68 0.41 -1.67
C GLY A 185 0.90 1.71 -1.36
N GLY A 186 0.39 1.81 -0.13
CA GLY A 186 -0.23 3.04 0.38
C GLY A 186 0.79 4.06 0.90
N GLY A 187 0.51 5.35 0.71
CA GLY A 187 1.35 6.46 1.18
C GLY A 187 1.45 6.55 2.72
N GLY A 188 2.48 7.24 3.21
CA GLY A 188 2.73 7.44 4.63
C GLY A 188 1.95 8.58 5.27
N ILE A 189 1.98 8.65 6.60
CA ILE A 189 1.27 9.65 7.41
C ILE A 189 2.25 10.76 7.81
N ALA A 190 1.92 12.01 7.54
CA ALA A 190 2.65 13.15 8.07
C ALA A 190 2.38 13.37 9.57
N GLY A 191 3.36 13.96 10.24
CA GLY A 191 3.29 14.30 11.64
C GLY A 191 2.56 15.61 11.87
N ASN A 192 1.85 15.69 12.98
CA ASN A 192 1.12 16.89 13.39
C ASN A 192 2.06 17.95 13.99
N VAL A 193 1.52 19.17 14.14
CA VAL A 193 2.07 20.20 15.03
C VAL A 193 1.14 20.37 16.22
N ASP A 194 1.58 19.97 17.41
CA ASP A 194 0.81 20.16 18.64
C ASP A 194 1.00 21.58 19.16
N ARG A 195 -0.10 22.29 19.43
CA ARG A 195 -0.13 23.66 19.95
C ARG A 195 -0.90 23.65 21.27
N GLY A 196 -0.21 23.32 22.36
CA GLY A 196 -0.79 23.30 23.71
C GLY A 196 -1.59 24.58 23.99
N VAL A 197 -2.87 24.43 24.33
CA VAL A 197 -3.84 25.53 24.41
C VAL A 197 -3.81 26.15 25.80
N GLU A 198 -2.78 26.90 26.21
CA GLU A 198 -2.86 27.62 27.50
C GLU A 198 -2.36 29.09 27.53
N SER A 199 -1.70 29.64 26.50
CA SER A 199 -1.51 31.11 26.41
C SER A 199 -1.43 31.64 24.97
N PHE A 200 -2.03 32.80 24.73
CA PHE A 200 -2.03 33.48 23.43
C PHE A 200 -0.68 34.18 23.15
N GLY A 201 0.35 33.38 22.86
CA GLY A 201 1.59 33.84 22.23
C GLY A 201 1.55 33.75 20.69
N THR A 202 2.39 34.53 20.00
CA THR A 202 2.55 34.45 18.53
C THR A 202 3.35 33.20 18.13
N ASN A 203 2.68 32.04 18.04
CA ASN A 203 3.32 30.80 17.61
C ASN A 203 3.09 30.55 16.11
N LEU A 204 4.06 30.03 15.37
CA LEU A 204 3.89 29.63 13.96
C LEU A 204 3.87 28.11 13.86
N ALA A 205 2.98 27.54 13.04
CA ALA A 205 2.91 26.10 12.84
C ALA A 205 2.82 25.75 11.36
N PHE A 206 3.58 24.74 10.96
CA PHE A 206 3.60 24.21 9.60
C PHE A 206 3.45 22.68 9.63
N GLY A 207 2.31 22.19 9.17
CA GLY A 207 2.09 20.78 8.86
C GLY A 207 2.81 20.42 7.57
N ARG A 208 3.02 19.12 7.35
CA ARG A 208 3.63 18.60 6.12
C ARG A 208 2.67 17.63 5.45
N ASP A 209 2.92 17.39 4.17
CA ASP A 209 2.14 16.45 3.38
C ASP A 209 2.44 15.00 3.79
N GLY A 210 1.41 14.16 3.69
CA GLY A 210 1.56 12.71 3.70
C GLY A 210 2.40 12.21 2.52
N GLY A 211 2.71 10.92 2.54
CA GLY A 211 3.46 10.30 1.44
C GLY A 211 2.63 10.07 0.18
N SER A 212 3.27 10.04 -0.98
CA SER A 212 2.64 9.60 -2.22
C SER A 212 2.28 8.11 -2.19
N ALA A 213 1.23 7.73 -2.91
CA ALA A 213 0.92 6.33 -3.21
C ALA A 213 1.94 5.69 -4.15
N GLY A 214 1.95 4.36 -4.19
CA GLY A 214 2.75 3.58 -5.13
C GLY A 214 1.91 3.13 -6.32
N ASP A 215 2.54 2.94 -7.46
CA ASP A 215 1.88 2.46 -8.68
C ASP A 215 1.78 0.93 -8.70
N GLY A 216 0.73 0.41 -9.34
CA GLY A 216 0.64 -1.00 -9.72
C GLY A 216 1.39 -1.25 -11.03
N GLY A 217 2.08 -2.39 -11.13
CA GLY A 217 2.79 -2.80 -12.34
C GLY A 217 1.88 -3.49 -13.37
N ALA A 218 2.36 -3.58 -14.62
CA ALA A 218 1.63 -4.29 -15.67
C ALA A 218 1.39 -5.77 -15.32
N VAL A 219 0.22 -6.29 -15.65
CA VAL A 219 -0.15 -7.70 -15.46
C VAL A 219 -0.40 -8.35 -16.81
N THR A 220 0.45 -9.29 -17.21
CA THR A 220 0.34 -10.01 -18.48
C THR A 220 0.18 -11.51 -18.25
N VAL A 221 -0.90 -12.09 -18.77
CA VAL A 221 -1.14 -13.54 -18.75
C VAL A 221 -1.20 -14.06 -20.19
N THR A 222 -0.30 -14.96 -20.56
CA THR A 222 -0.31 -15.70 -21.83
C THR A 222 -0.52 -17.18 -21.54
N SER A 223 -1.60 -17.77 -22.06
CA SER A 223 -1.93 -19.18 -21.78
C SER A 223 -2.39 -19.92 -23.03
N ALA A 224 -1.87 -21.12 -23.29
CA ALA A 224 -2.24 -21.94 -24.43
C ALA A 224 -2.91 -23.28 -24.05
N GLY A 225 -2.68 -23.79 -22.85
CA GLY A 225 -3.33 -25.01 -22.34
C GLY A 225 -4.80 -24.80 -21.98
N ASN A 226 -5.56 -25.87 -21.78
CA ASN A 226 -6.94 -25.77 -21.31
C ASN A 226 -6.98 -25.42 -19.82
N ILE A 227 -7.91 -24.57 -19.43
CA ILE A 227 -8.16 -24.19 -18.04
C ILE A 227 -9.53 -24.71 -17.62
N THR A 228 -9.57 -25.53 -16.57
CA THR A 228 -10.81 -26.03 -15.98
C THR A 228 -10.88 -25.69 -14.50
N THR A 229 -11.97 -25.04 -14.07
CA THR A 229 -12.25 -24.82 -12.64
C THR A 229 -13.60 -25.45 -12.26
N ARG A 230 -13.63 -26.12 -11.11
CA ARG A 230 -14.81 -26.88 -10.61
C ARG A 230 -15.33 -26.39 -9.26
N GLY A 231 -15.05 -25.14 -8.91
CA GLY A 231 -15.38 -24.54 -7.61
C GLY A 231 -16.35 -23.37 -7.71
N SER A 232 -17.26 -23.23 -6.72
CA SER A 232 -18.03 -21.99 -6.57
C SER A 232 -17.09 -20.80 -6.31
N GLY A 233 -17.39 -19.68 -6.97
CA GLY A 233 -16.59 -18.46 -6.91
C GLY A 233 -15.20 -18.58 -7.54
N ALA A 234 -14.92 -19.63 -8.33
CA ALA A 234 -13.61 -19.82 -8.94
C ALA A 234 -13.45 -18.99 -10.23
N TYR A 235 -12.31 -18.33 -10.40
CA TYR A 235 -11.89 -17.71 -11.65
C TYR A 235 -11.02 -18.67 -12.47
N GLY A 236 -11.23 -18.72 -13.79
CA GLY A 236 -10.24 -19.33 -14.70
C GLY A 236 -8.95 -18.50 -14.71
N ILE A 237 -9.06 -17.23 -15.07
CA ILE A 237 -7.97 -16.26 -15.00
C ILE A 237 -8.47 -15.01 -14.27
N PHE A 238 -7.86 -14.70 -13.13
CA PHE A 238 -7.99 -13.40 -12.47
C PHE A 238 -6.70 -12.62 -12.66
N ALA A 239 -6.77 -11.45 -13.27
CA ALA A 239 -5.64 -10.56 -13.47
C ALA A 239 -6.00 -9.14 -13.02
N GLN A 240 -5.21 -8.55 -12.13
CA GLN A 240 -5.51 -7.23 -11.60
C GLN A 240 -4.25 -6.42 -11.35
N SER A 241 -4.22 -5.19 -11.87
CA SER A 241 -3.28 -4.17 -11.41
C SER A 241 -4.02 -3.15 -10.59
N VAL A 242 -3.45 -2.74 -9.46
CA VAL A 242 -4.03 -1.73 -8.55
C VAL A 242 -2.96 -0.72 -8.16
N GLY A 243 -3.24 0.56 -8.38
CA GLY A 243 -2.46 1.64 -7.77
C GLY A 243 -2.87 1.83 -6.31
N GLY A 244 -1.91 2.20 -5.46
CA GLY A 244 -2.15 2.45 -4.04
C GLY A 244 -2.94 3.74 -3.76
N GLY A 245 -3.35 3.92 -2.51
CA GLY A 245 -3.93 5.17 -2.02
C GLY A 245 -2.88 6.15 -1.47
N GLY A 246 -3.15 7.45 -1.59
CA GLY A 246 -2.29 8.50 -1.06
C GLY A 246 -2.17 8.52 0.48
N GLY A 247 -1.22 9.31 0.98
CA GLY A 247 -0.93 9.48 2.40
C GLY A 247 -1.72 10.60 3.08
N LEU A 248 -1.71 10.58 4.41
CA LEU A 248 -2.46 11.50 5.28
C LEU A 248 -1.61 12.73 5.64
N ALA A 249 -2.16 13.94 5.49
CA ALA A 249 -1.51 15.18 5.92
C ALA A 249 -1.46 15.29 7.44
N GLY A 250 -0.45 16.00 7.96
CA GLY A 250 -0.44 16.43 9.35
C GLY A 250 -1.45 17.55 9.59
N ASP A 251 -2.08 17.55 10.76
CA ASP A 251 -3.00 18.60 11.19
C ASP A 251 -2.26 19.80 11.82
N ILE A 252 -2.83 20.99 11.68
CA ILE A 252 -2.34 22.28 12.20
C ILE A 252 -3.48 23.01 12.91
N GLY A 253 -3.77 22.69 14.18
CA GLY A 253 -4.77 23.45 14.92
C GLY A 253 -4.99 23.06 16.39
N PRO A 254 -5.50 23.99 17.24
CA PRO A 254 -6.00 23.65 18.56
C PRO A 254 -7.42 23.08 18.44
N GLY A 255 -7.57 21.76 18.56
CA GLY A 255 -8.88 21.07 18.52
C GLY A 255 -8.84 19.74 17.77
N ILE A 256 -10.01 19.11 17.59
CA ILE A 256 -10.19 17.90 16.78
C ILE A 256 -10.23 18.26 15.29
N GLY A 257 -9.07 18.39 14.65
CA GLY A 257 -9.00 18.53 13.19
C GLY A 257 -9.12 17.18 12.48
N PHE A 258 -9.75 17.17 11.31
CA PHE A 258 -9.76 16.01 10.42
C PHE A 258 -8.53 16.07 9.52
N ALA A 259 -7.62 15.13 9.68
CA ALA A 259 -6.52 14.96 8.75
C ALA A 259 -7.08 14.59 7.35
N GLY A 260 -6.73 15.36 6.32
CA GLY A 260 -7.10 15.10 4.93
C GLY A 260 -6.04 14.25 4.22
N SER A 261 -6.45 13.40 3.26
CA SER A 261 -5.49 12.72 2.38
C SER A 261 -4.85 13.73 1.42
N VAL A 262 -3.52 13.76 1.33
CA VAL A 262 -2.74 14.69 0.48
C VAL A 262 -1.65 14.00 -0.36
N GLY A 263 -1.64 12.66 -0.41
CA GLY A 263 -0.87 11.94 -1.42
C GLY A 263 -1.65 11.84 -2.73
N GLY A 264 -0.95 11.92 -3.87
CA GLY A 264 -1.55 11.52 -5.15
C GLY A 264 -1.92 10.04 -5.14
N ASP A 265 -3.00 9.68 -5.83
CA ASP A 265 -3.38 8.29 -6.05
C ASP A 265 -2.35 7.59 -6.93
N GLY A 266 -2.12 6.30 -6.66
CA GLY A 266 -1.27 5.47 -7.49
C GLY A 266 -1.97 5.11 -8.79
N SER A 267 -1.20 5.00 -9.86
CA SER A 267 -1.68 4.52 -11.15
C SER A 267 -1.60 2.99 -11.23
N ALA A 268 -2.56 2.36 -11.89
CA ALA A 268 -2.46 0.94 -12.22
C ALA A 268 -1.83 0.74 -13.61
N GLY A 269 -1.09 -0.36 -13.78
CA GLY A 269 -0.52 -0.78 -15.05
C GLY A 269 -1.54 -1.45 -15.99
N GLU A 270 -1.13 -1.64 -17.24
CA GLU A 270 -1.91 -2.37 -18.24
C GLU A 270 -2.18 -3.81 -17.77
N VAL A 271 -3.40 -4.29 -18.00
CA VAL A 271 -3.76 -5.70 -17.79
C VAL A 271 -4.07 -6.36 -19.12
N LYS A 272 -3.19 -7.28 -19.54
CA LYS A 272 -3.27 -7.97 -20.83
C LYS A 272 -3.38 -9.48 -20.65
N ILE A 273 -4.40 -10.07 -21.25
CA ILE A 273 -4.62 -11.52 -21.25
C ILE A 273 -4.67 -12.02 -22.70
N THR A 274 -3.87 -13.03 -23.01
CA THR A 274 -3.87 -13.76 -24.28
C THR A 274 -4.07 -15.24 -23.98
N HIS A 275 -5.18 -15.81 -24.45
CA HIS A 275 -5.49 -17.22 -24.25
C HIS A 275 -5.90 -17.90 -25.57
N THR A 276 -5.35 -19.09 -25.86
CA THR A 276 -5.67 -19.86 -27.07
C THR A 276 -6.32 -21.22 -26.80
N GLY A 277 -6.33 -21.69 -25.55
CA GLY A 277 -7.00 -22.92 -25.15
C GLY A 277 -8.49 -22.72 -24.86
N ASN A 278 -9.13 -23.73 -24.26
CA ASN A 278 -10.49 -23.58 -23.71
C ASN A 278 -10.43 -23.20 -22.23
N ILE A 279 -11.32 -22.30 -21.79
CA ILE A 279 -11.58 -22.04 -20.36
C ILE A 279 -12.98 -22.57 -20.03
N THR A 280 -13.09 -23.45 -19.04
CA THR A 280 -14.37 -24.00 -18.58
C THR A 280 -14.50 -23.91 -17.07
N THR A 281 -15.53 -23.21 -16.59
CA THR A 281 -15.78 -22.96 -15.17
C THR A 281 -17.15 -23.53 -14.78
N HIS A 282 -17.23 -24.36 -13.73
CA HIS A 282 -18.41 -25.18 -13.42
C HIS A 282 -19.12 -24.83 -12.10
N GLY A 283 -18.81 -23.70 -11.46
CA GLY A 283 -19.34 -23.35 -10.13
C GLY A 283 -20.25 -22.11 -10.09
N ASP A 284 -21.16 -22.04 -9.12
CA ASP A 284 -21.97 -20.85 -8.88
C ASP A 284 -21.07 -19.63 -8.67
N THR A 285 -21.41 -18.49 -9.29
CA THR A 285 -20.61 -17.24 -9.29
C THR A 285 -19.18 -17.40 -9.83
N SER A 286 -18.87 -18.49 -10.55
CA SER A 286 -17.59 -18.64 -11.24
C SER A 286 -17.51 -17.77 -12.49
N HIS A 287 -16.28 -17.37 -12.83
CA HIS A 287 -16.02 -16.50 -13.97
C HIS A 287 -14.84 -17.06 -14.79
N ALA A 288 -14.96 -17.09 -16.11
CA ALA A 288 -13.87 -17.56 -16.95
C ALA A 288 -12.63 -16.66 -16.83
N ILE A 289 -12.83 -15.35 -17.00
CA ILE A 289 -11.78 -14.35 -16.90
C ILE A 289 -12.27 -13.17 -16.05
N PHE A 290 -11.38 -12.53 -15.31
CA PHE A 290 -11.56 -11.22 -14.72
C PHE A 290 -10.28 -10.43 -14.96
N ALA A 291 -10.42 -9.21 -15.48
CA ALA A 291 -9.31 -8.32 -15.77
C ALA A 291 -9.65 -6.91 -15.31
N GLN A 292 -8.79 -6.30 -14.50
CA GLN A 292 -9.01 -4.93 -14.01
C GLN A 292 -7.70 -4.17 -13.81
N SER A 293 -7.65 -2.94 -14.32
CA SER A 293 -6.65 -1.93 -13.96
C SER A 293 -7.32 -0.85 -13.13
N ALA A 294 -7.12 -0.87 -11.80
CA ALA A 294 -7.75 0.03 -10.85
C ALA A 294 -6.79 1.17 -10.44
N GLY A 295 -6.88 2.30 -11.13
CA GLY A 295 -6.03 3.49 -10.92
C GLY A 295 -5.38 4.05 -12.19
N GLY A 296 -5.45 3.35 -13.33
CA GLY A 296 -4.88 3.76 -14.62
C GLY A 296 -5.65 3.19 -15.81
N HIS A 297 -5.35 3.66 -17.04
CA HIS A 297 -6.05 3.28 -18.27
C HIS A 297 -6.02 1.75 -18.50
N ALA A 298 -7.20 1.14 -18.70
CA ALA A 298 -7.36 -0.27 -19.06
C ALA A 298 -7.51 -0.43 -20.59
N ASP A 299 -6.60 -1.16 -21.24
CA ASP A 299 -6.74 -1.65 -22.63
C ASP A 299 -6.79 -3.18 -22.62
N LEU A 300 -7.73 -3.78 -23.38
CA LEU A 300 -7.88 -5.23 -23.52
C LEU A 300 -7.97 -5.59 -25.01
N VAL A 301 -6.92 -6.24 -25.54
CA VAL A 301 -6.90 -6.79 -26.90
C VAL A 301 -7.24 -8.28 -26.88
N LEU A 302 -8.47 -8.65 -27.24
CA LEU A 302 -8.88 -10.04 -27.49
C LEU A 302 -8.61 -10.41 -28.96
N GLN A 303 -7.78 -11.43 -29.22
CA GLN A 303 -7.40 -11.81 -30.58
C GLN A 303 -8.29 -12.88 -31.26
N GLN A 304 -9.14 -13.68 -30.58
CA GLN A 304 -10.23 -14.48 -31.21
C GLN A 304 -11.12 -15.32 -30.25
N THR A 305 -12.09 -16.01 -30.88
CA THR A 305 -13.31 -16.74 -30.45
C THR A 305 -13.33 -17.41 -29.06
N VAL A 306 -14.25 -16.97 -28.20
CA VAL A 306 -14.70 -17.70 -27.01
C VAL A 306 -15.86 -18.62 -27.41
N THR A 307 -15.66 -19.95 -27.36
CA THR A 307 -16.74 -20.92 -27.58
C THR A 307 -17.51 -21.11 -26.27
N LEU A 308 -18.75 -20.63 -26.24
CA LEU A 308 -19.64 -20.73 -25.09
C LEU A 308 -20.46 -22.03 -25.17
N LEU A 309 -20.44 -22.82 -24.10
CA LEU A 309 -21.49 -23.82 -23.85
C LEU A 309 -22.76 -23.09 -23.33
N PRO A 310 -23.95 -23.69 -23.44
CA PRO A 310 -25.24 -22.97 -23.39
C PRO A 310 -25.68 -22.29 -22.08
N ASP A 311 -24.79 -22.08 -21.09
CA ASP A 311 -25.12 -21.57 -19.75
C ASP A 311 -24.34 -20.31 -19.29
N GLY A 312 -23.52 -19.67 -20.12
CA GLY A 312 -22.76 -18.46 -19.74
C GLY A 312 -22.99 -17.25 -20.67
N THR A 313 -23.57 -16.16 -20.15
CA THR A 313 -23.82 -14.92 -20.92
C THR A 313 -22.68 -13.91 -20.82
N LEU A 314 -22.41 -13.22 -21.94
CA LEU A 314 -21.51 -12.06 -22.04
C LEU A 314 -22.25 -10.75 -21.68
N LYS A 315 -21.69 -9.91 -20.81
CA LYS A 315 -22.08 -8.50 -20.68
C LYS A 315 -20.85 -7.60 -20.54
N LYS A 316 -20.84 -6.50 -21.30
CA LYS A 316 -19.91 -5.37 -21.20
C LYS A 316 -20.67 -4.24 -20.51
N ASP A 317 -20.16 -3.68 -19.42
CA ASP A 317 -20.60 -2.36 -18.94
C ASP A 317 -19.52 -1.31 -19.18
N GLY A 318 -19.96 -0.04 -19.16
CA GLY A 318 -19.27 1.10 -19.73
C GLY A 318 -18.18 1.71 -18.84
N GLU A 319 -17.71 1.04 -17.79
CA GLU A 319 -16.82 1.61 -16.77
C GLU A 319 -15.43 0.96 -16.70
N GLY A 320 -15.04 0.17 -17.71
CA GLY A 320 -13.69 -0.42 -17.78
C GLY A 320 -13.48 -1.66 -16.90
N ASN A 321 -14.53 -2.15 -16.24
CA ASN A 321 -14.57 -3.47 -15.62
C ASN A 321 -15.15 -4.49 -16.60
N ILE A 322 -14.56 -5.70 -16.65
CA ILE A 322 -15.08 -6.82 -17.44
C ILE A 322 -15.32 -7.99 -16.51
N VAL A 323 -16.60 -8.27 -16.22
CA VAL A 323 -17.07 -9.35 -15.34
C VAL A 323 -17.80 -10.40 -16.19
N PHE A 324 -17.26 -11.62 -16.31
CA PHE A 324 -17.88 -12.75 -17.02
C PHE A 324 -18.57 -13.75 -16.06
N GLY A 325 -19.84 -13.55 -15.69
CA GLY A 325 -20.53 -14.42 -14.72
C GLY A 325 -21.90 -14.91 -15.16
N ALA A 326 -22.35 -16.04 -14.60
CA ALA A 326 -23.71 -16.57 -14.76
C ALA A 326 -24.77 -15.59 -14.22
N PRO A 327 -25.99 -15.53 -14.81
CA PRO A 327 -27.07 -14.72 -14.27
C PRO A 327 -27.48 -15.22 -12.89
N VAL A 328 -27.80 -14.25 -12.02
CA VAL A 328 -28.57 -14.44 -10.77
C VAL A 328 -29.93 -15.05 -11.02
#